data_AF-A0A8T3P9Y6-F1
#
_entry.id   AF-A0A8T3P9Y6-F1
#
_cell.length_a   1.000
_cell.length_b   1.000
_cell.length_c   1.000
_cell.angle_alpha   90.00
_cell.angle_beta   90.00
_cell.angle_gamma   90.00
#
_symmetry.space_group_name_H-M   'P 1'
#
loop_
_entity.id
_entity.type
_entity.pdbx_description
1 polymer ?
#
loop_
_entity_poly.entity_id
_entity_poly.type
_entity_poly.pdbx_seq_one_letter_code
_entity_poly.pdbx_strand_id
1 'polypeptide(L)'
;MLTPWRCGRTTVSGAAGRPTLRRRNGDRAEVLAVAHLSELGWTILATGLRIGRDEVDILALDPGPRGELVVIEVRSHTTGRFGTPEESV
;
A
#
# COMPACT_ATOMS: atom_id res chain seq x y z
N MET A 1 14.20 0.94 -21.78
CA MET A 1 14.19 -0.43 -21.21
C MET A 1 14.20 -0.30 -19.70
N LEU A 2 13.03 -0.39 -19.05
CA LEU A 2 12.92 -0.34 -17.60
C LEU A 2 13.31 -1.72 -17.04
N THR A 3 14.39 -1.78 -16.27
CA THR A 3 14.79 -3.00 -15.56
C THR A 3 13.72 -3.36 -14.53
N PRO A 4 13.26 -4.63 -14.46
CA PRO A 4 12.34 -5.05 -13.42
C PRO A 4 13.03 -4.95 -12.06
N TRP A 5 12.44 -4.17 -11.15
CA TRP A 5 12.86 -4.11 -9.75
C TRP A 5 12.66 -5.50 -9.14
N ARG A 6 13.76 -6.26 -8.98
CA ARG A 6 13.76 -7.53 -8.25
C ARG A 6 13.96 -7.23 -6.77
N CYS A 7 12.86 -6.95 -6.06
CA CYS A 7 12.87 -7.05 -4.60
C CYS A 7 13.06 -8.53 -4.23
N GLY A 8 14.10 -8.83 -3.45
CA GLY A 8 14.44 -10.17 -3.01
C GLY A 8 13.26 -10.83 -2.30
N ARG A 9 12.84 -11.98 -2.82
CA ARG A 9 11.78 -12.81 -2.24
C ARG A 9 12.27 -13.39 -0.92
N THR A 10 12.12 -12.65 0.17
CA THR A 10 12.43 -13.15 1.52
C THR A 10 11.16 -13.76 2.09
N THR A 11 10.97 -15.06 1.85
CA THR A 11 9.93 -15.85 2.52
C THR A 11 10.34 -15.98 4.00
N VAL A 12 9.94 -15.03 4.83
CA VAL A 12 9.98 -15.24 6.28
C VAL A 12 8.77 -16.10 6.62
N SER A 13 8.98 -17.42 6.71
CA SER A 13 8.03 -18.33 7.34
C SER A 13 8.07 -18.08 8.85
N GLY A 14 7.29 -17.09 9.31
CA GLY A 14 7.03 -16.84 10.72
C GLY A 14 5.69 -17.49 11.10
N ALA A 15 5.69 -18.31 12.16
CA ALA A 15 4.55 -19.09 12.64
C ALA A 15 3.22 -18.30 12.64
N ALA A 16 2.25 -18.76 11.87
CA ALA A 16 0.97 -18.09 11.67
C ALA A 16 0.07 -18.26 12.92
N GLY A 17 0.19 -17.34 13.88
CA GLY A 17 -0.87 -17.10 14.87
C GLY A 17 -2.13 -16.57 14.20
N ARG A 18 -3.31 -16.79 14.81
CA ARG A 18 -4.58 -16.25 14.31
C ARG A 18 -4.45 -14.73 14.10
N PRO A 19 -4.76 -14.18 12.90
CA PRO A 19 -4.68 -12.74 12.68
C PRO A 19 -5.59 -11.99 13.65
N THR A 20 -5.07 -10.91 14.25
CA THR A 20 -5.88 -10.01 15.07
C THR A 20 -6.93 -9.32 14.19
N LEU A 21 -8.04 -8.86 14.79
CA LEU A 21 -9.06 -8.10 14.06
C LEU A 21 -8.49 -6.84 13.41
N ARG A 22 -7.54 -6.17 14.08
CA ARG A 22 -6.82 -5.01 13.54
C ARG A 22 -6.06 -5.34 12.26
N ARG A 23 -5.38 -6.49 12.20
CA ARG A 23 -4.65 -6.92 11.00
C ARG A 23 -5.60 -7.15 9.83
N ARG A 24 -6.71 -7.88 10.05
CA ARG A 24 -7.73 -8.11 8.99
C ARG A 24 -8.36 -6.82 8.48
N ASN A 25 -8.60 -5.86 9.36
CA ASN A 25 -9.15 -4.56 8.97
C ASN A 25 -8.15 -3.77 8.11
N GLY A 26 -6.87 -3.79 8.47
CA GLY A 26 -5.79 -3.21 7.66
C GLY A 26 -5.70 -3.86 6.27
N ASP A 27 -5.64 -5.19 6.23
CA ASP A 27 -5.55 -5.94 4.97
C ASP A 27 -6.76 -5.64 4.04
N ARG A 28 -7.96 -5.53 4.62
CA ARG A 28 -9.17 -5.18 3.84
C ARG A 28 -9.13 -3.73 3.35
N ALA A 29 -8.59 -2.80 4.14
CA ALA A 29 -8.45 -1.41 3.74
C ALA A 29 -7.44 -1.26 2.60
N GLU A 30 -6.30 -1.97 2.64
CA GLU A 30 -5.30 -1.97 1.57
C GLU A 30 -5.91 -2.47 0.25
N VAL A 31 -6.68 -3.57 0.29
CA VAL A 31 -7.39 -4.09 -0.90
C VAL A 31 -8.35 -3.05 -1.50
N LEU A 32 -9.11 -2.34 -0.66
CA LEU A 32 -10.03 -1.30 -1.13
C LEU A 32 -9.28 -0.10 -1.71
N ALA A 33 -8.17 0.30 -1.10
CA ALA A 33 -7.33 1.39 -1.61
C ALA A 33 -6.75 1.04 -2.98
N VAL A 34 -6.20 -0.17 -3.15
CA VAL A 34 -5.68 -0.67 -4.44
C VAL A 34 -6.75 -0.64 -5.52
N ALA A 35 -7.95 -1.14 -5.22
CA ALA A 35 -9.06 -1.14 -6.17
C ALA A 35 -9.43 0.29 -6.60
N HIS A 36 -9.59 1.19 -5.63
CA HIS A 36 -9.95 2.58 -5.90
C HIS A 36 -8.88 3.32 -6.73
N LEU A 37 -7.59 3.17 -6.37
CA LEU A 37 -6.49 3.79 -7.12
C LEU A 37 -6.41 3.25 -8.55
N SER A 38 -6.61 1.94 -8.73
CA SER A 38 -6.64 1.32 -10.06
C SER A 38 -7.79 1.87 -10.92
N GLU A 39 -8.99 2.08 -10.33
CA GLU A 39 -10.12 2.72 -11.01
C GLU A 39 -9.84 4.17 -11.41
N LEU A 40 -9.03 4.88 -10.61
CA LEU A 40 -8.56 6.24 -10.91
C LEU A 40 -7.41 6.27 -11.94
N GLY A 41 -6.98 5.11 -12.46
CA GLY A 41 -5.95 5.00 -13.49
C GLY A 41 -4.52 4.93 -12.98
N TRP A 42 -4.32 4.81 -11.67
CA TRP A 42 -3.00 4.64 -11.09
C TRP A 42 -2.40 3.29 -11.46
N THR A 43 -1.07 3.24 -11.62
CA THR A 43 -0.36 1.97 -11.84
C THR A 43 0.23 1.49 -10.52
N ILE A 44 -0.35 0.43 -9.95
CA ILE A 44 0.17 -0.19 -8.72
C ILE A 44 1.44 -0.98 -9.03
N LEU A 45 2.54 -0.66 -8.36
CA LEU A 45 3.85 -1.30 -8.55
C LEU A 45 4.11 -2.38 -7.49
N ALA A 46 3.75 -2.12 -6.24
CA ALA A 46 3.87 -3.06 -5.14
C ALA A 46 2.88 -2.73 -4.02
N THR A 47 2.53 -3.73 -3.22
CA THR A 47 1.84 -3.55 -1.93
C THR A 47 2.54 -4.36 -0.85
N GLY A 48 2.38 -3.97 0.43
CA GLY A 48 3.08 -4.58 1.56
C GLY A 48 4.60 -4.60 1.39
N LEU A 49 5.16 -3.52 0.80
CA LEU A 49 6.56 -3.43 0.44
C LEU A 49 7.43 -3.22 1.68
N ARG A 50 8.41 -4.09 1.90
CA ARG A 50 9.38 -3.96 3.00
C ARG A 50 10.75 -3.56 2.45
N ILE A 51 11.31 -2.46 2.95
CA ILE A 51 12.66 -1.98 2.59
C ILE A 51 13.46 -1.83 3.87
N GLY A 52 14.41 -2.74 4.10
CA GLY A 52 15.14 -2.79 5.36
C GLY A 52 14.17 -3.03 6.53
N ARG A 53 14.07 -2.05 7.43
CA ARG A 53 13.15 -2.07 8.57
C ARG A 53 11.82 -1.36 8.32
N ASP A 54 11.72 -0.63 7.23
CA ASP A 54 10.58 0.22 6.91
C ASP A 54 9.57 -0.57 6.06
N GLU A 55 8.29 -0.21 6.19
CA GLU A 55 7.15 -0.81 5.50
C GLU A 55 6.37 0.29 4.78
N VAL A 56 5.95 -0.01 3.56
CA VAL A 56 5.13 0.85 2.70
C VAL A 56 3.93 0.02 2.27
N ASP A 57 2.73 0.50 2.58
CA ASP A 57 1.50 -0.22 2.24
C ASP A 57 1.32 -0.33 0.72
N ILE A 58 1.47 0.76 -0.03
CA ILE A 58 1.34 0.76 -1.50
C ILE A 58 2.41 1.66 -2.14
N LEU A 59 3.01 1.17 -3.23
CA LEU A 59 3.87 1.94 -4.13
C LEU A 59 3.20 1.98 -5.51
N ALA A 60 3.02 3.17 -6.08
CA ALA A 60 2.29 3.35 -7.34
C ALA A 60 2.87 4.46 -8.23
N LEU A 61 2.44 4.50 -9.49
CA LEU A 61 2.61 5.65 -10.38
C LEU A 61 1.29 6.42 -10.51
N ASP A 62 1.37 7.74 -10.33
CA ASP A 62 0.27 8.67 -10.59
C ASP A 62 -0.08 8.68 -12.10
N PRO A 63 -1.37 8.74 -12.49
CA PRO A 63 -1.80 8.76 -13.90
C PRO A 63 -1.48 10.05 -14.65
N GLY A 64 -0.94 11.07 -13.97
CA GLY A 64 -0.54 12.33 -14.56
C GLY A 64 0.54 12.16 -15.63
N PRO A 65 0.75 13.21 -16.47
CA PRO A 65 1.59 13.13 -17.66
C PRO A 65 3.05 12.79 -17.40
N ARG A 66 3.53 12.94 -16.15
CA ARG A 66 4.89 12.61 -15.74
C ARG A 66 5.05 11.21 -15.15
N GLY A 67 3.95 10.58 -14.71
CA GLY A 67 4.01 9.27 -14.04
C GLY A 67 4.82 9.29 -12.75
N GLU A 68 4.45 10.14 -11.78
CA GLU A 68 5.21 10.31 -10.54
C GLU A 68 5.16 9.05 -9.67
N LEU A 69 6.28 8.72 -9.03
CA LEU A 69 6.36 7.59 -8.09
C LEU A 69 5.86 8.02 -6.71
N VAL A 70 4.82 7.35 -6.21
CA VAL A 70 4.13 7.72 -4.98
C VAL A 70 4.12 6.56 -3.98
N VAL A 71 4.46 6.87 -2.73
CA VAL A 71 4.32 6.00 -1.57
C VAL A 71 3.03 6.36 -0.86
N ILE A 72 2.19 5.37 -0.58
CA ILE A 72 0.85 5.56 -0.02
C ILE A 72 0.72 4.70 1.24
N GLU A 73 0.41 5.35 2.37
CA GLU A 73 0.07 4.72 3.64
C GLU A 73 -1.46 4.59 3.76
N VAL A 74 -1.96 3.41 4.13
CA VAL A 74 -3.39 3.11 4.20
C VAL A 74 -3.86 3.13 5.65
N ARG A 75 -4.76 4.08 5.96
CA ARG A 75 -5.37 4.18 7.29
C ARG A 75 -6.86 3.84 7.25
N SER A 76 -7.28 2.90 8.09
CA SER A 76 -8.69 2.56 8.29
C SER A 76 -9.19 3.10 9.63
N HIS A 77 -10.28 3.86 9.62
CA HIS A 77 -10.99 4.30 10.82
C HIS A 77 -12.41 3.72 10.84
N THR A 78 -12.91 3.39 12.03
CA THR A 78 -14.30 2.92 12.24
C THR A 78 -15.31 4.05 12.30
N THR A 79 -14.87 5.31 12.34
CA THR A 79 -15.70 6.51 12.33
C THR A 79 -15.38 7.34 11.09
N GLY A 80 -16.40 7.92 10.44
CA GLY A 80 -16.26 8.68 9.19
C GLY A 80 -15.56 10.04 9.30
N ARG A 81 -14.81 10.28 10.38
CA ARG A 81 -14.05 11.53 10.59
C ARG A 81 -12.67 11.34 9.98
N PHE A 82 -12.60 11.49 8.66
CA PHE A 82 -11.33 11.50 7.94
C PHE A 82 -10.67 12.87 8.11
N GLY A 83 -9.36 12.90 8.36
CA GLY A 83 -8.56 14.10 8.06
C GLY A 83 -8.61 14.32 6.55
N THR A 84 -8.50 15.57 6.10
CA THR A 84 -8.38 15.84 4.66
C THR A 84 -7.17 15.07 4.12
N PRO A 85 -7.21 14.60 2.86
CA PRO A 85 -6.10 13.87 2.23
C PRO A 85 -4.75 14.61 2.28
N GLU A 86 -4.80 15.91 2.58
CA GLU A 86 -3.67 16.85 2.57
C GLU A 86 -3.03 17.04 3.96
N GLU A 87 -3.54 16.42 5.03
CA GLU A 87 -3.05 16.60 6.41
C GLU A 87 -2.54 15.31 7.08
N SER A 88 -1.83 14.46 6.36
CA SER A 88 -1.00 13.42 7.01
C SER A 88 0.29 13.20 6.24
N VAL A 89 1.31 13.97 6.62
CA VAL A 89 2.73 13.69 6.39
C VAL A 89 3.33 13.17 7.69
#